data_AF-A0A2R6CNB6-F1
#
_entry.id   AF-A0A2R6CNB6-F1
#
_cell.length_a   1.000
_cell.length_b   1.000
_cell.length_c   1.000
_cell.angle_alpha   90.00
_cell.angle_beta   90.00
_cell.angle_gamma   90.00
#
_symmetry.space_group_name_H-M   'P 1'
#
loop_
_entity.id
_entity.type
_entity.pdbx_description
1 polymer ?
#
loop_
_entity_poly.entity_id
_entity_poly.type
_entity_poly.pdbx_seq_one_letter_code
_entity_poly.pdbx_strand_id
1 'polypeptide(L)'
;MHELFEVPPLLVQVLIAIATGGLIGLERERLPARKYAGLRTLALLCGAGPVVVTVGQLEDSPALLGLLVGIYLGLTAAVALSVVFIRYSLDEADIGFTTSITVFLVGLLGILVGYERYFQSTSIAIITVLVLAERERLHGYVDSLSDQELRDSLMLGALVFILYPILPSEPIDPYDAVVLQDVLLFAIFVLLIQFASYVSMAQLGGSRGLALTGLLAGGANSLAAAGVLARLAEQSRDAVTAASFALLLATTTMILRNVGIAVALAFPLLWPLLGPTLAMGLVTLGGAALVWREGDTAEEFDIALDSPFSFRAAGKFSGAYVGILLLSVFGETVAGEAGLYATAYAGGLVSSAAVAVTATTVFNTGAAGADAAAGMVVLGIVASLSSKIALVEWVNDDMRYSAALPMVLVGLVGLVGLVAVLLA
;
A
#
# COMPACT_ATOMS: atom_id res chain seq x y z
N MET A 1 -2.26 17.48 -52.97
CA MET A 1 -1.25 18.17 -52.13
C MET A 1 -1.29 17.52 -50.75
N HIS A 2 -0.71 16.33 -50.56
CA HIS A 2 -0.47 15.66 -49.25
C HIS A 2 0.37 14.36 -49.40
N GLU A 3 1.46 14.40 -50.16
CA GLU A 3 2.53 13.37 -50.09
C GLU A 3 3.88 14.06 -50.28
N LEU A 4 4.24 14.95 -49.34
CA LEU A 4 5.54 15.59 -49.31
C LEU A 4 6.13 15.30 -47.93
N PHE A 5 7.18 14.48 -47.92
CA PHE A 5 8.00 14.02 -46.78
C PHE A 5 7.55 12.74 -46.06
N GLU A 6 7.79 11.58 -46.67
CA GLU A 6 8.08 10.37 -45.88
C GLU A 6 9.42 10.59 -45.16
N VAL A 7 9.36 10.83 -43.84
CA VAL A 7 10.56 10.98 -43.01
C VAL A 7 11.25 9.62 -42.92
N PRO A 8 12.57 9.51 -43.22
CA PRO A 8 13.28 8.24 -43.12
C PRO A 8 13.11 7.63 -41.71
N PRO A 9 12.80 6.32 -41.58
CA PRO A 9 12.56 5.68 -40.29
C PRO A 9 13.68 5.88 -39.27
N LEU A 10 14.94 5.80 -39.74
CA LEU A 10 16.13 6.06 -38.92
C LEU A 10 16.12 7.47 -38.31
N LEU A 11 15.64 8.47 -39.04
CA LEU A 11 15.62 9.86 -38.59
C LEU A 11 14.63 10.04 -37.44
N VAL A 12 13.48 9.37 -37.52
CA VAL A 12 12.49 9.30 -36.43
C VAL A 12 13.08 8.58 -35.22
N GLN A 13 13.72 7.42 -35.42
CA GLN A 13 14.36 6.66 -34.34
C GLN A 13 15.44 7.49 -33.62
N VAL A 14 16.33 8.16 -34.37
CA VAL A 14 17.38 9.00 -33.80
C VAL A 14 16.79 10.18 -33.03
N LEU A 15 15.75 10.84 -33.54
CA LEU A 15 15.06 11.93 -32.83
C LEU A 15 14.46 11.45 -31.51
N ILE A 16 13.78 10.30 -31.51
CA ILE A 16 13.23 9.69 -30.29
C ILE A 16 14.36 9.37 -29.31
N ALA A 17 15.42 8.72 -29.77
CA ALA A 17 16.55 8.36 -28.91
C ALA A 17 17.25 9.60 -28.32
N ILE A 18 17.46 10.65 -29.11
CA ILE A 18 18.00 11.93 -28.64
C ILE A 18 17.08 12.55 -27.58
N ALA A 19 15.77 12.55 -27.78
CA ALA A 19 14.82 13.05 -26.79
C ALA A 19 14.85 12.22 -25.50
N THR A 20 14.90 10.88 -25.60
CA THR A 20 14.98 9.95 -24.47
C THR A 20 16.27 10.12 -23.67
N GLY A 21 17.43 10.20 -24.33
CA GLY A 21 18.71 10.45 -23.68
C GLY A 21 18.83 11.88 -23.13
N GLY A 22 18.24 12.85 -23.84
CA GLY A 22 18.17 14.24 -23.43
C GLY A 22 17.34 14.46 -22.17
N LEU A 23 16.21 13.75 -22.02
CA LEU A 23 15.39 13.74 -20.80
C LEU A 23 16.20 13.35 -19.56
N ILE A 24 17.00 12.29 -19.65
CA ILE A 24 17.88 11.86 -18.55
C ILE A 24 19.01 12.88 -18.34
N GLY A 25 19.58 13.43 -19.42
CA GLY A 25 20.64 14.43 -19.31
C GLY A 25 20.19 15.79 -18.78
N LEU A 26 18.92 16.18 -18.96
CA LEU A 26 18.34 17.38 -18.33
C LEU A 26 18.38 17.29 -16.80
N GLU A 27 17.98 16.15 -16.23
CA GLU A 27 18.05 15.93 -14.78
C GLU A 27 19.50 16.04 -14.30
N ARG A 28 20.44 15.42 -15.02
CA ARG A 28 21.84 15.38 -14.62
C ARG A 28 22.52 16.74 -14.69
N GLU A 29 22.18 17.56 -15.68
CA GLU A 29 22.75 18.89 -15.87
C GLU A 29 22.21 19.93 -14.88
N ARG A 30 21.01 19.70 -14.31
CA ARG A 30 20.38 20.57 -13.31
C ARG A 30 21.16 20.63 -11.98
N LEU A 31 22.02 19.65 -11.68
CA LEU A 31 22.80 19.57 -10.45
C LEU A 31 24.23 20.13 -10.66
N PRO A 32 24.59 21.27 -10.03
CA PRO A 32 25.86 21.98 -10.29
C PRO A 32 27.13 21.16 -10.08
N ALA A 33 27.09 20.18 -9.17
CA ALA A 33 28.22 19.30 -8.81
C ALA A 33 28.44 18.12 -9.77
N ARG A 34 27.66 17.99 -10.87
CA ARG A 34 27.61 16.77 -11.70
C ARG A 34 27.69 17.00 -13.21
N LYS A 35 28.40 18.05 -13.65
CA LYS A 35 28.49 18.49 -15.05
C LYS A 35 29.10 17.48 -16.05
N TYR A 36 29.56 16.32 -15.62
CA TYR A 36 30.38 15.42 -16.44
C TYR A 36 29.58 14.42 -17.32
N ALA A 37 28.24 14.41 -17.25
CA ALA A 37 27.37 13.65 -18.16
C ALA A 37 26.04 14.39 -18.40
N GLY A 38 26.12 15.58 -19.03
CA GLY A 38 24.97 16.45 -19.27
C GLY A 38 24.09 16.07 -20.46
N LEU A 39 23.15 16.95 -20.80
CA LEU A 39 22.15 16.76 -21.84
C LEU A 39 22.74 16.30 -23.17
N ARG A 40 23.77 16.99 -23.65
CA ARG A 40 24.34 16.73 -24.97
C ARG A 40 24.98 15.35 -25.05
N THR A 41 25.73 14.96 -24.03
CA THR A 41 26.44 13.67 -24.01
C THR A 41 25.45 12.52 -24.02
N LEU A 42 24.43 12.56 -23.15
CA LEU A 42 23.45 11.47 -23.04
C LEU A 42 22.48 11.43 -24.23
N ALA A 43 22.09 12.58 -24.78
CA ALA A 43 21.27 12.65 -25.99
C ALA A 43 22.00 12.03 -27.19
N LEU A 44 23.27 12.39 -27.40
CA LEU A 44 24.07 11.83 -28.50
C LEU A 44 24.41 10.36 -28.28
N LEU A 45 24.68 9.95 -27.04
CA LEU A 45 24.95 8.55 -26.70
C LEU A 45 23.73 7.68 -27.03
N CYS A 46 22.54 8.09 -26.58
CA CYS A 46 21.29 7.39 -26.89
C CYS A 46 21.01 7.39 -28.39
N GLY A 47 21.17 8.55 -29.04
CA GLY A 47 20.97 8.74 -30.47
C GLY A 47 21.87 7.88 -31.38
N ALA A 48 23.04 7.46 -30.89
CA ALA A 48 23.91 6.55 -31.61
C ALA A 48 23.38 5.10 -31.64
N GLY A 49 22.54 4.70 -30.69
CA GLY A 49 22.00 3.34 -30.60
C GLY A 49 21.21 2.89 -31.84
N PRO A 50 20.21 3.66 -32.31
CA PRO A 50 19.47 3.33 -33.53
C PRO A 50 20.35 3.24 -34.79
N VAL A 51 21.40 4.07 -34.86
CA VAL A 51 22.37 4.03 -35.97
C VAL A 51 23.11 2.70 -35.97
N VAL A 52 23.57 2.24 -34.80
CA VAL A 52 24.27 0.95 -34.66
C VAL A 52 23.37 -0.22 -35.05
N VAL A 53 22.12 -0.22 -34.60
CA VAL A 53 21.15 -1.29 -34.94
C VAL A 53 20.87 -1.28 -36.44
N THR A 54 20.61 -0.12 -37.02
CA THR A 54 20.30 0.01 -38.47
C THR A 54 21.49 -0.43 -39.32
N VAL A 55 22.71 0.02 -39.00
CA VAL A 55 23.93 -0.39 -39.72
C VAL A 55 24.16 -1.89 -39.61
N GLY A 56 23.93 -2.48 -38.43
CA GLY A 56 24.07 -3.93 -38.25
C GLY A 56 23.02 -4.76 -38.97
N GLN A 57 21.86 -4.18 -39.29
CA GLN A 57 20.80 -4.83 -40.07
C GLN A 57 21.03 -4.75 -41.59
N LEU A 58 21.89 -3.85 -42.09
CA LEU A 58 22.11 -3.68 -43.54
C LEU A 58 22.65 -4.94 -44.24
N GLU A 59 23.41 -5.78 -43.55
CA GLU A 59 23.99 -6.99 -44.13
C GLU A 59 23.21 -8.28 -43.79
N ASP A 60 22.03 -8.18 -43.15
CA ASP A 60 21.21 -9.32 -42.70
C ASP A 60 21.98 -10.41 -41.91
N SER A 61 23.12 -10.06 -41.33
CA SER A 61 24.01 -10.97 -40.60
C SER A 61 23.81 -10.80 -39.08
N PRO A 62 23.21 -11.79 -38.39
CA PRO A 62 23.00 -11.72 -36.94
C PRO A 62 24.31 -11.58 -36.15
N ALA A 63 25.39 -12.16 -36.68
CA ALA A 63 26.72 -12.10 -36.07
C ALA A 63 27.31 -10.68 -36.14
N LEU A 64 27.13 -9.98 -37.26
CA LEU A 64 27.61 -8.60 -37.44
C LEU A 64 26.82 -7.64 -36.55
N LEU A 65 25.49 -7.81 -36.48
CA LEU A 65 24.63 -7.02 -35.59
C LEU A 65 25.06 -7.21 -34.12
N GLY A 66 25.26 -8.46 -33.69
CA GLY A 66 25.74 -8.76 -32.34
C GLY A 66 27.10 -8.15 -32.03
N LEU A 67 28.03 -8.19 -32.98
CA LEU A 67 29.36 -7.56 -32.84
C LEU A 67 29.26 -6.04 -32.71
N LEU A 68 28.51 -5.37 -33.59
CA LEU A 68 28.38 -3.90 -33.59
C LEU A 68 27.68 -3.40 -32.32
N VAL A 69 26.60 -4.08 -31.91
CA VAL A 69 25.94 -3.80 -30.62
C VAL A 69 26.90 -4.03 -29.45
N GLY A 70 27.68 -5.11 -29.48
CA GLY A 70 28.71 -5.41 -28.48
C GLY A 70 29.80 -4.33 -28.40
N ILE A 71 30.31 -3.86 -29.54
CA ILE A 71 31.29 -2.77 -29.62
C ILE A 71 30.70 -1.47 -29.05
N TYR A 72 29.48 -1.12 -29.46
CA TYR A 72 28.79 0.06 -28.95
C TYR A 72 28.59 -0.01 -27.43
N LEU A 73 28.12 -1.15 -26.90
CA LEU A 73 27.98 -1.34 -25.46
C LEU A 73 29.33 -1.26 -24.74
N GLY A 74 30.38 -1.86 -25.32
CA GLY A 74 31.74 -1.75 -24.80
C GLY A 74 32.24 -0.30 -24.74
N LEU A 75 31.97 0.49 -25.78
CA LEU A 75 32.27 1.92 -25.81
C LEU A 75 31.44 2.70 -24.78
N THR A 76 30.15 2.42 -24.64
CA THR A 76 29.31 3.08 -23.62
C THR A 76 29.79 2.76 -22.21
N ALA A 77 30.22 1.52 -21.95
CA ALA A 77 30.82 1.10 -20.69
C ALA A 77 32.18 1.79 -20.46
N ALA A 78 33.01 1.91 -21.50
CA ALA A 78 34.27 2.64 -21.42
C ALA A 78 34.05 4.13 -21.09
N VAL A 79 33.06 4.78 -21.72
CA VAL A 79 32.67 6.16 -21.38
C VAL A 79 32.15 6.24 -19.94
N ALA A 80 31.32 5.30 -19.51
CA ALA A 80 30.81 5.24 -18.13
C ALA A 80 31.95 5.10 -17.10
N LEU A 81 32.96 4.25 -17.37
CA LEU A 81 34.15 4.10 -16.53
C LEU A 81 35.06 5.34 -16.58
N SER A 82 35.20 5.97 -17.74
CA SER A 82 35.95 7.23 -17.89
C SER A 82 35.36 8.33 -17.01
N VAL A 83 34.03 8.40 -16.92
CA VAL A 83 33.32 9.32 -16.01
C VAL A 83 33.62 8.99 -14.54
N VAL A 84 33.74 7.71 -14.14
CA VAL A 84 34.17 7.35 -12.77
C VAL A 84 35.59 7.85 -12.52
N PHE A 85 36.51 7.53 -13.43
CA PHE A 85 37.94 7.83 -13.26
C PHE A 85 38.18 9.34 -13.15
N ILE A 86 37.58 10.12 -14.06
CA ILE A 86 37.69 11.58 -14.04
C ILE A 86 37.14 12.16 -12.74
N ARG A 87 36.00 11.65 -12.24
CA ARG A 87 35.42 12.11 -10.97
C ARG A 87 36.30 11.75 -9.78
N TYR A 88 36.83 10.53 -9.75
CA TYR A 88 37.75 10.10 -8.70
C TYR A 88 39.02 10.95 -8.63
N SER A 89 39.54 11.40 -9.78
CA SER A 89 40.75 12.23 -9.82
C SER A 89 40.53 13.71 -9.51
N LEU A 90 39.31 14.24 -9.63
CA LEU A 90 39.03 15.67 -9.52
C LEU A 90 38.34 16.08 -8.22
N ASP A 91 37.44 15.25 -7.68
CA ASP A 91 36.70 15.54 -6.46
C ASP A 91 36.89 14.36 -5.49
N GLU A 92 37.68 14.53 -4.43
CA GLU A 92 37.86 13.55 -3.34
C GLU A 92 36.56 13.26 -2.52
N ALA A 93 35.38 13.60 -3.04
CA ALA A 93 34.08 13.47 -2.41
C ALA A 93 33.14 12.53 -3.17
N ASP A 94 32.46 11.66 -2.43
CA ASP A 94 31.38 10.73 -2.81
C ASP A 94 31.24 10.43 -4.31
N ILE A 95 31.96 9.38 -4.72
CA ILE A 95 31.86 8.76 -6.03
C ILE A 95 30.47 8.11 -6.15
N GLY A 96 29.48 8.89 -6.59
CA GLY A 96 28.19 8.34 -6.97
C GLY A 96 28.34 7.47 -8.22
N PHE A 97 28.47 6.15 -8.05
CA PHE A 97 28.46 5.14 -9.13
C PHE A 97 27.22 5.22 -10.03
N THR A 98 26.15 5.86 -9.53
CA THR A 98 24.90 6.08 -10.25
C THR A 98 25.07 6.82 -11.58
N THR A 99 26.05 7.72 -11.72
CA THR A 99 26.29 8.41 -13.00
C THR A 99 26.75 7.43 -14.08
N SER A 100 27.65 6.53 -13.75
CA SER A 100 28.19 5.54 -14.70
C SER A 100 27.16 4.50 -15.09
N ILE A 101 26.36 4.05 -14.12
CA ILE A 101 25.21 3.18 -14.38
C ILE A 101 24.21 3.89 -15.31
N THR A 102 23.96 5.19 -15.10
CA THR A 102 23.05 5.97 -15.95
C THR A 102 23.58 6.10 -17.38
N VAL A 103 24.87 6.40 -17.57
CA VAL A 103 25.51 6.48 -18.90
C VAL A 103 25.37 5.16 -19.66
N PHE A 104 25.64 4.04 -18.98
CA PHE A 104 25.47 2.71 -19.59
C PHE A 104 24.02 2.40 -19.93
N LEU A 105 23.09 2.72 -19.04
CA LEU A 105 21.64 2.54 -19.26
C LEU A 105 21.15 3.34 -20.46
N VAL A 106 21.60 4.59 -20.63
CA VAL A 106 21.25 5.42 -21.78
C VAL A 106 21.70 4.79 -23.10
N GLY A 107 22.86 4.11 -23.11
CA GLY A 107 23.29 3.32 -24.27
C GLY A 107 22.32 2.18 -24.60
N LEU A 108 21.91 1.42 -23.59
CA LEU A 108 20.91 0.34 -23.75
C LEU A 108 19.58 0.86 -24.30
N LEU A 109 19.11 2.01 -23.80
CA LEU A 109 17.87 2.63 -24.26
C LEU A 109 17.93 3.03 -25.74
N GLY A 110 19.08 3.49 -26.22
CA GLY A 110 19.32 3.77 -27.64
C GLY A 110 19.17 2.51 -28.51
N ILE A 111 19.68 1.37 -28.05
CA ILE A 111 19.51 0.08 -28.76
C ILE A 111 18.03 -0.34 -28.81
N LEU A 112 17.28 -0.19 -27.70
CA LEU A 112 15.84 -0.46 -27.69
C LEU A 112 15.08 0.38 -28.73
N VAL A 113 15.44 1.66 -28.89
CA VAL A 113 14.85 2.52 -29.91
C VAL A 113 15.18 2.03 -31.33
N GLY A 114 16.41 1.53 -31.54
CA GLY A 114 16.79 0.89 -32.80
C GLY A 114 15.97 -0.36 -33.16
N TYR A 115 15.53 -1.13 -32.15
CA TYR A 115 14.61 -2.26 -32.32
C TYR A 115 13.12 -1.86 -32.33
N GLU A 116 12.83 -0.57 -32.53
CA GLU A 116 11.47 -0.01 -32.58
C GLU A 116 10.67 -0.22 -31.28
N ARG A 117 11.36 -0.47 -30.16
CA ARG A 117 10.77 -0.63 -28.82
C ARG A 117 10.64 0.74 -28.11
N TYR A 118 9.99 1.68 -28.78
CA TYR A 118 9.89 3.08 -28.34
C TYR A 118 9.23 3.22 -26.97
N PHE A 119 8.10 2.52 -26.77
CA PHE A 119 7.35 2.59 -25.51
C PHE A 119 8.18 2.10 -24.33
N GLN A 120 8.88 0.96 -24.47
CA GLN A 120 9.73 0.41 -23.43
C GLN A 120 10.90 1.36 -23.11
N SER A 121 11.59 1.85 -24.15
CA SER A 121 12.74 2.75 -23.97
C SER A 121 12.35 4.05 -23.25
N THR A 122 11.30 4.72 -23.73
CA THR A 122 10.84 5.98 -23.15
C THR A 122 10.26 5.77 -21.74
N SER A 123 9.55 4.68 -21.48
CA SER A 123 9.03 4.38 -20.13
C SER A 123 10.15 4.16 -19.12
N ILE A 124 11.18 3.38 -19.49
CA ILE A 124 12.35 3.16 -18.63
C ILE A 124 13.10 4.48 -18.40
N ALA A 125 13.23 5.32 -19.42
CA ALA A 125 13.87 6.62 -19.28
C ALA A 125 13.12 7.54 -18.30
N ILE A 126 11.79 7.60 -18.38
CA ILE A 126 10.95 8.39 -17.46
C ILE A 126 11.08 7.86 -16.04
N ILE A 127 11.00 6.55 -15.83
CA ILE A 127 11.19 5.91 -14.51
C ILE A 127 12.58 6.27 -13.96
N THR A 128 13.62 6.19 -14.81
CA THR A 128 14.99 6.55 -14.44
C THR A 128 15.08 8.00 -14.00
N VAL A 129 14.52 8.94 -14.78
CA VAL A 129 14.48 10.37 -14.43
C VAL A 129 13.78 10.59 -13.09
N LEU A 130 12.64 9.93 -12.84
CA LEU A 130 11.92 10.05 -11.57
C LEU A 130 12.77 9.56 -10.38
N VAL A 131 13.42 8.40 -10.51
CA VAL A 131 14.31 7.85 -9.47
C VAL A 131 15.49 8.78 -9.19
N LEU A 132 16.07 9.34 -10.25
CA LEU A 132 17.20 10.26 -10.17
C LEU A 132 16.81 11.59 -9.52
N ALA A 133 15.67 12.16 -9.92
CA ALA A 133 15.16 13.44 -9.43
C ALA A 133 14.79 13.40 -7.94
N GLU A 134 14.29 12.26 -7.45
CA GLU A 134 13.91 12.07 -6.05
C GLU A 134 15.08 11.63 -5.14
N ARG A 135 16.32 11.56 -5.64
CA ARG A 135 17.50 11.09 -4.90
C ARG A 135 17.62 11.67 -3.49
N GLU A 136 17.54 13.00 -3.33
CA GLU A 136 17.77 13.66 -2.04
C GLU A 136 16.67 13.30 -1.04
N ARG A 137 15.42 13.17 -1.50
CA ARG A 137 14.31 12.70 -0.66
C ARG A 137 14.47 11.23 -0.30
N LEU A 138 14.89 10.39 -1.25
CA LEU A 138 15.15 8.97 -1.00
C LEU A 138 16.31 8.78 -0.01
N HIS A 139 17.39 9.57 -0.11
CA HIS A 139 18.52 9.46 0.81
C HIS A 139 18.16 9.96 2.20
N GLY A 140 17.52 11.13 2.31
CA GLY A 140 17.03 11.63 3.59
C GLY A 140 15.99 10.71 4.24
N TYR A 141 15.14 10.06 3.43
CA TYR A 141 14.22 9.04 3.93
C TYR A 141 14.96 7.82 4.47
N VAL A 142 15.92 7.27 3.72
CA VAL A 142 16.74 6.13 4.17
C VAL A 142 17.53 6.47 5.44
N ASP A 143 18.10 7.67 5.53
CA ASP A 143 18.84 8.14 6.71
C ASP A 143 17.93 8.35 7.94
N SER A 144 16.64 8.61 7.71
CA SER A 144 15.64 8.77 8.78
C SER A 144 15.05 7.46 9.29
N LEU A 145 15.22 6.35 8.56
CA LEU A 145 14.72 5.04 8.97
C LEU A 145 15.62 4.44 10.06
N SER A 146 15.02 3.95 11.13
CA SER A 146 15.69 3.07 12.07
C SER A 146 16.04 1.72 11.41
N ASP A 147 17.04 1.03 11.97
CA ASP A 147 17.41 -0.34 11.56
C ASP A 147 16.22 -1.30 11.58
N GLN A 148 15.29 -1.09 12.51
CA GLN A 148 14.10 -1.91 12.64
C GLN A 148 13.11 -1.64 11.50
N GLU A 149 12.81 -0.38 11.19
CA GLU A 149 11.92 -0.02 10.08
C GLU A 149 12.46 -0.48 8.73
N LEU A 150 13.79 -0.40 8.52
CA LEU A 150 14.43 -0.92 7.31
C LEU A 150 14.25 -2.44 7.20
N ARG A 151 14.52 -3.18 8.27
CA ARG A 151 14.32 -4.65 8.31
C ARG A 151 12.86 -5.02 8.06
N ASP A 152 11.93 -4.32 8.70
CA ASP A 152 10.50 -4.59 8.58
C ASP A 152 9.99 -4.30 7.16
N SER A 153 10.46 -3.22 6.54
CA SER A 153 10.16 -2.86 5.14
C SER A 153 10.72 -3.89 4.15
N LEU A 154 11.96 -4.35 4.37
CA LEU A 154 12.59 -5.40 3.55
C LEU A 154 11.86 -6.73 3.70
N MET A 155 11.43 -7.09 4.91
CA MET A 155 10.62 -8.29 5.16
C MET A 155 9.26 -8.19 4.47
N LEU A 156 8.56 -7.05 4.56
CA LEU A 156 7.32 -6.84 3.82
C LEU A 156 7.54 -6.97 2.31
N GLY A 157 8.62 -6.40 1.78
CA GLY A 157 9.03 -6.57 0.39
C GLY A 157 9.28 -8.03 0.02
N ALA A 158 9.94 -8.80 0.89
CA ALA A 158 10.14 -10.23 0.69
C ALA A 158 8.82 -11.01 0.70
N LEU A 159 7.86 -10.66 1.58
CA LEU A 159 6.53 -11.29 1.56
C LEU A 159 5.80 -11.03 0.24
N VAL A 160 5.81 -9.80 -0.26
CA VAL A 160 5.09 -9.39 -1.47
C VAL A 160 5.77 -9.92 -2.75
N PHE A 161 7.08 -9.73 -2.89
CA PHE A 161 7.78 -9.98 -4.15
C PHE A 161 8.43 -11.37 -4.24
N ILE A 162 8.61 -12.06 -3.11
CA ILE A 162 9.24 -13.39 -3.08
C ILE A 162 8.24 -14.44 -2.61
N LEU A 163 7.66 -14.30 -1.41
CA LEU A 163 6.86 -15.37 -0.83
C LEU A 163 5.48 -15.52 -1.52
N TYR A 164 4.77 -14.43 -1.78
CA TYR A 164 3.47 -14.44 -2.43
C TYR A 164 3.43 -15.12 -3.81
N PRO A 165 4.36 -14.85 -4.75
CA PRO A 165 4.36 -15.55 -6.04
C PRO A 165 4.81 -17.01 -5.96
N ILE A 166 5.46 -17.44 -4.88
CA ILE A 166 5.93 -18.82 -4.69
C ILE A 166 4.85 -19.72 -4.07
N LEU A 167 3.93 -19.14 -3.30
CA LEU A 167 2.90 -19.90 -2.59
C LEU A 167 1.88 -20.55 -3.52
N PRO A 168 1.38 -21.76 -3.17
CA PRO A 168 0.35 -22.42 -3.95
C PRO A 168 -0.95 -21.63 -3.92
N SER A 169 -1.56 -21.50 -5.10
CA SER A 169 -2.88 -20.90 -5.31
C SER A 169 -4.03 -21.89 -5.11
N GLU A 170 -3.72 -23.16 -4.85
CA GLU A 170 -4.70 -24.22 -4.62
C GLU A 170 -4.97 -24.38 -3.11
N PRO A 171 -6.20 -24.73 -2.71
CA PRO A 171 -6.51 -25.03 -1.32
C PRO A 171 -5.69 -26.22 -0.79
N ILE A 172 -5.25 -26.12 0.46
CA ILE A 172 -4.38 -27.14 1.09
C ILE A 172 -5.09 -28.02 2.10
N ASP A 173 -6.37 -27.75 2.38
CA ASP A 173 -7.15 -28.43 3.40
C ASP A 173 -8.28 -29.29 2.80
N PRO A 174 -8.81 -30.29 3.54
CA PRO A 174 -9.85 -31.18 3.04
C PRO A 174 -11.19 -30.50 2.70
N TYR A 175 -11.43 -29.29 3.21
CA TYR A 175 -12.66 -28.54 2.96
C TYR A 175 -12.55 -27.58 1.77
N ASP A 176 -11.43 -27.62 1.04
CA ASP A 176 -11.17 -26.80 -0.15
C ASP A 176 -11.31 -25.29 0.12
N ALA A 177 -10.99 -24.86 1.35
CA ALA A 177 -11.28 -23.53 1.85
C ALA A 177 -10.02 -22.67 2.05
N VAL A 178 -8.94 -23.26 2.54
CA VAL A 178 -7.72 -22.57 2.97
C VAL A 178 -6.73 -22.53 1.83
N VAL A 179 -6.66 -21.39 1.16
CA VAL A 179 -5.62 -21.07 0.17
C VAL A 179 -4.47 -20.32 0.85
N LEU A 180 -3.26 -20.88 0.78
CA LEU A 180 -2.11 -20.33 1.49
C LEU A 180 -1.68 -18.95 0.92
N GLN A 181 -1.87 -18.76 -0.39
CA GLN A 181 -1.69 -17.48 -1.06
C GLN A 181 -2.64 -16.40 -0.53
N ASP A 182 -3.91 -16.73 -0.25
CA ASP A 182 -4.90 -15.78 0.29
C ASP A 182 -4.63 -15.42 1.76
N VAL A 183 -4.20 -16.41 2.56
CA VAL A 183 -3.76 -16.17 3.94
C VAL A 183 -2.59 -15.19 3.96
N LEU A 184 -1.60 -15.37 3.07
CA LEU A 184 -0.49 -14.44 2.97
C LEU A 184 -0.94 -13.08 2.44
N LEU A 185 -1.83 -13.03 1.44
CA LEU A 185 -2.35 -11.79 0.89
C LEU A 185 -3.02 -10.96 1.99
N PHE A 186 -3.81 -11.59 2.87
CA PHE A 186 -4.38 -10.93 4.03
C PHE A 186 -3.30 -10.42 5.00
N ALA A 187 -2.28 -11.21 5.29
CA ALA A 187 -1.16 -10.77 6.13
C ALA A 187 -0.47 -9.53 5.55
N ILE A 188 -0.26 -9.51 4.23
CA ILE A 188 0.31 -8.38 3.49
C ILE A 188 -0.59 -7.15 3.61
N PHE A 189 -1.91 -7.27 3.42
CA PHE A 189 -2.84 -6.15 3.61
C PHE A 189 -2.79 -5.58 5.01
N VAL A 190 -2.78 -6.45 6.03
CA VAL A 190 -2.68 -6.04 7.44
C VAL A 190 -1.36 -5.30 7.72
N LEU A 191 -0.25 -5.75 7.15
CA LEU A 191 1.04 -5.08 7.27
C LEU A 191 1.08 -3.74 6.52
N LEU A 192 0.51 -3.67 5.31
CA LEU A 192 0.42 -2.45 4.51
C LEU A 192 -0.44 -1.38 5.19
N ILE A 193 -1.58 -1.77 5.79
CA ILE A 193 -2.44 -0.84 6.54
C ILE A 193 -1.69 -0.32 7.78
N GLN A 194 -1.00 -1.21 8.52
CA GLN A 194 -0.16 -0.81 9.65
C GLN A 194 0.96 0.15 9.23
N PHE A 195 1.62 -0.14 8.11
CA PHE A 195 2.66 0.72 7.56
C PHE A 195 2.13 2.08 7.11
N ALA A 196 1.01 2.10 6.38
CA ALA A 196 0.38 3.34 5.94
C ALA A 196 -0.03 4.21 7.14
N SER A 197 -0.62 3.59 8.18
CA SER A 197 -0.94 4.26 9.44
C SER A 197 0.31 4.84 10.10
N TYR A 198 1.40 4.07 10.17
CA TYR A 198 2.67 4.52 10.74
C TYR A 198 3.28 5.71 10.01
N VAL A 199 3.45 5.57 8.69
CA VAL A 199 4.07 6.60 7.86
C VAL A 199 3.24 7.88 7.91
N SER A 200 1.91 7.75 7.94
CA SER A 200 1.01 8.89 8.11
C SER A 200 1.26 9.59 9.46
N MET A 201 1.44 8.83 10.56
CA MET A 201 1.76 9.40 11.88
C MET A 201 3.14 10.07 11.87
N ALA A 202 4.15 9.44 11.29
CA ALA A 202 5.52 9.95 11.24
C ALA A 202 5.62 11.27 10.44
N GLN A 203 4.92 11.37 9.30
CA GLN A 203 4.95 12.57 8.45
C GLN A 203 4.12 13.74 9.02
N LEU A 204 3.07 13.44 9.80
CA LEU A 204 2.18 14.46 10.34
C LEU A 204 2.71 15.09 11.64
N GLY A 205 3.81 14.57 12.19
CA GLY A 205 4.46 15.05 13.41
C GLY A 205 3.76 14.51 14.66
N GLY A 206 4.53 13.94 15.60
CA GLY A 206 4.02 13.26 16.80
C GLY A 206 3.14 14.11 17.72
N SER A 207 3.09 15.43 17.51
CA SER A 207 2.31 16.38 18.29
C SER A 207 0.94 16.76 17.69
N ARG A 208 0.59 16.27 16.48
CA ARG A 208 -0.74 16.55 15.90
C ARG A 208 -1.81 15.63 16.47
N GLY A 209 -2.30 16.00 17.66
CA GLY A 209 -3.64 15.74 18.16
C GLY A 209 -4.05 14.27 18.33
N LEU A 210 -4.52 13.94 19.53
CA LEU A 210 -5.09 12.63 19.89
C LEU A 210 -6.11 12.07 18.87
N ALA A 211 -6.80 12.95 18.15
CA ALA A 211 -7.69 12.63 17.04
C ALA A 211 -7.02 11.86 15.89
N LEU A 212 -5.86 12.34 15.45
CA LEU A 212 -5.14 11.80 14.28
C LEU A 212 -4.45 10.48 14.65
N THR A 213 -3.89 10.41 15.87
CA THR A 213 -3.32 9.17 16.41
C THR A 213 -4.40 8.11 16.59
N GLY A 214 -5.58 8.47 17.11
CA GLY A 214 -6.75 7.57 17.17
C GLY A 214 -7.18 7.07 15.80
N LEU A 215 -7.33 7.98 14.83
CA LEU A 215 -7.72 7.64 13.45
C LEU A 215 -6.73 6.64 12.81
N LEU A 216 -5.43 6.89 12.94
CA LEU A 216 -4.38 6.08 12.32
C LEU A 216 -4.13 4.76 13.09
N ALA A 217 -4.11 4.79 14.41
CA ALA A 217 -4.00 3.59 15.26
C ALA A 217 -5.20 2.65 15.09
N GLY A 218 -6.41 3.22 14.89
CA GLY A 218 -7.63 2.46 14.61
C GLY A 218 -7.56 1.63 13.33
N GLY A 219 -6.89 2.15 12.29
CA GLY A 219 -6.66 1.42 11.03
C GLY A 219 -5.76 0.19 11.23
N ALA A 220 -4.69 0.34 12.01
CA ALA A 220 -3.75 -0.71 12.33
C ALA A 220 -4.39 -1.80 13.23
N ASN A 221 -4.81 -1.43 14.44
CA ASN A 221 -5.44 -2.34 15.40
C ASN A 221 -6.45 -1.61 16.29
N SER A 222 -7.71 -1.61 15.87
CA SER A 222 -8.79 -0.88 16.56
C SER A 222 -9.04 -1.29 18.02
N LEU A 223 -8.71 -2.53 18.43
CA LEU A 223 -8.92 -2.97 19.81
C LEU A 223 -7.75 -2.52 20.71
N ALA A 224 -6.51 -2.61 20.21
CA ALA A 224 -5.35 -2.07 20.91
C ALA A 224 -5.47 -0.54 21.07
N ALA A 225 -5.88 0.16 20.00
CA ALA A 225 -6.15 1.59 20.04
C ALA A 225 -7.22 1.95 21.08
N ALA A 226 -8.32 1.19 21.14
CA ALA A 226 -9.36 1.37 22.16
C ALA A 226 -8.82 1.22 23.59
N GLY A 227 -7.95 0.23 23.85
CA GLY A 227 -7.35 0.04 25.17
C GLY A 227 -6.42 1.16 25.59
N VAL A 228 -5.62 1.69 24.66
CA VAL A 228 -4.74 2.85 24.92
C VAL A 228 -5.57 4.09 25.21
N LEU A 229 -6.59 4.37 24.40
CA LEU A 229 -7.47 5.53 24.57
C LEU A 229 -8.29 5.44 25.86
N ALA A 230 -8.78 4.25 26.23
CA ALA A 230 -9.51 4.05 27.48
C ALA A 230 -8.64 4.31 28.71
N ARG A 231 -7.37 3.91 28.69
CA ARG A 231 -6.41 4.23 29.76
C ARG A 231 -6.04 5.70 29.80
N LEU A 232 -5.92 6.35 28.64
CA LEU A 232 -5.65 7.78 28.57
C LEU A 232 -6.78 8.59 29.22
N ALA A 233 -8.03 8.16 29.06
CA ALA A 233 -9.20 8.79 29.68
C ALA A 233 -9.17 8.77 31.22
N GLU A 234 -8.35 7.92 31.87
CA GLU A 234 -8.20 7.91 33.34
C GLU A 234 -7.41 9.12 33.87
N GLN A 235 -6.69 9.86 33.00
CA GLN A 235 -5.79 10.93 33.44
C GLN A 235 -6.52 12.21 33.85
N SER A 236 -7.58 12.59 33.15
CA SER A 236 -8.36 13.80 33.44
C SER A 236 -9.72 13.77 32.72
N ARG A 237 -10.65 14.64 33.14
CA ARG A 237 -11.95 14.80 32.45
C ARG A 237 -11.81 15.27 31.01
N ASP A 238 -10.83 16.13 30.73
CA ASP A 238 -10.57 16.58 29.35
C ASP A 238 -10.00 15.44 28.49
N ALA A 239 -9.22 14.55 29.09
CA ALA A 239 -8.73 13.34 28.44
C ALA A 239 -9.88 12.37 28.07
N VAL A 240 -10.96 12.30 28.87
CA VAL A 240 -12.15 11.50 28.54
C VAL A 240 -12.74 11.94 27.20
N THR A 241 -12.98 13.24 27.03
CA THR A 241 -13.59 13.79 25.80
C THR A 241 -12.67 13.59 24.60
N ALA A 242 -11.39 13.89 24.76
CA ALA A 242 -10.41 13.75 23.69
C ALA A 242 -10.19 12.27 23.29
N ALA A 243 -10.10 11.35 24.25
CA ALA A 243 -9.97 9.92 24.01
C ALA A 243 -11.24 9.33 23.37
N SER A 244 -12.41 9.80 23.78
CA SER A 244 -13.70 9.37 23.21
C SER A 244 -13.82 9.80 21.74
N PHE A 245 -13.44 11.04 21.44
CA PHE A 245 -13.39 11.54 20.07
C PHE A 245 -12.44 10.71 19.20
N ALA A 246 -11.21 10.49 19.67
CA ALA A 246 -10.21 9.68 19.00
C ALA A 246 -10.68 8.23 18.79
N LEU A 247 -11.43 7.66 19.72
CA LEU A 247 -11.97 6.30 19.64
C LEU A 247 -13.07 6.18 18.58
N LEU A 248 -13.92 7.21 18.44
CA LEU A 248 -14.93 7.25 17.39
C LEU A 248 -14.29 7.43 15.99
N LEU A 249 -13.22 8.21 15.89
CA LEU A 249 -12.43 8.29 14.65
C LEU A 249 -11.75 6.95 14.33
N ALA A 250 -11.15 6.29 15.33
CA ALA A 250 -10.56 4.95 15.19
C ALA A 250 -11.60 3.94 14.68
N THR A 251 -12.83 4.04 15.18
CA THR A 251 -13.96 3.21 14.77
C THR A 251 -14.38 3.50 13.33
N THR A 252 -14.37 4.77 12.92
CA THR A 252 -14.61 5.17 11.52
C THR A 252 -13.58 4.54 10.59
N THR A 253 -12.28 4.63 10.93
CA THR A 253 -11.21 4.00 10.14
C THR A 253 -11.39 2.48 10.08
N MET A 254 -11.81 1.83 11.17
CA MET A 254 -12.08 0.39 11.18
C MET A 254 -13.20 0.01 10.19
N ILE A 255 -14.30 0.77 10.16
CA ILE A 255 -15.41 0.54 9.22
C ILE A 255 -14.90 0.69 7.79
N LEU A 256 -14.21 1.79 7.49
CA LEU A 256 -13.63 2.04 6.17
C LEU A 256 -12.64 0.95 5.75
N ARG A 257 -11.78 0.50 6.67
CA ARG A 257 -10.83 -0.58 6.44
C ARG A 257 -11.54 -1.88 6.08
N ASN A 258 -12.56 -2.28 6.83
CA ASN A 258 -13.26 -3.54 6.57
C ASN A 258 -14.03 -3.52 5.24
N VAL A 259 -14.67 -2.39 4.91
CA VAL A 259 -15.31 -2.19 3.61
C VAL A 259 -14.26 -2.19 2.49
N GLY A 260 -13.15 -1.48 2.70
CA GLY A 260 -12.03 -1.43 1.74
C GLY A 260 -11.46 -2.82 1.46
N ILE A 261 -11.22 -3.63 2.49
CA ILE A 261 -10.81 -5.04 2.34
C ILE A 261 -11.85 -5.82 1.54
N ALA A 262 -13.13 -5.72 1.90
CA ALA A 262 -14.18 -6.48 1.24
C ALA A 262 -14.32 -6.12 -0.25
N VAL A 263 -14.32 -4.83 -0.57
CA VAL A 263 -14.46 -4.34 -1.94
C VAL A 263 -13.20 -4.59 -2.78
N ALA A 264 -12.02 -4.50 -2.18
CA ALA A 264 -10.76 -4.77 -2.89
C ALA A 264 -10.63 -6.25 -3.29
N LEU A 265 -11.13 -7.16 -2.45
CA LEU A 265 -11.07 -8.61 -2.70
C LEU A 265 -12.29 -9.15 -3.47
N ALA A 266 -13.44 -8.49 -3.35
CA ALA A 266 -14.68 -8.87 -4.03
C ALA A 266 -15.55 -7.62 -4.31
N PHE A 267 -15.29 -6.98 -5.46
CA PHE A 267 -15.99 -5.76 -5.89
C PHE A 267 -17.53 -5.84 -5.85
N PRO A 268 -18.20 -6.98 -6.17
CA PRO A 268 -19.65 -7.09 -6.09
C PRO A 268 -20.25 -6.82 -4.70
N LEU A 269 -19.46 -6.95 -3.62
CA LEU A 269 -19.91 -6.66 -2.26
C LEU A 269 -20.13 -5.16 -2.00
N LEU A 270 -19.66 -4.27 -2.90
CA LEU A 270 -19.79 -2.83 -2.73
C LEU A 270 -21.25 -2.39 -2.53
N TRP A 271 -22.17 -2.91 -3.35
CA TRP A 271 -23.58 -2.51 -3.33
C TRP A 271 -24.33 -2.90 -2.06
N PRO A 272 -24.32 -4.17 -1.64
CA PRO A 272 -24.97 -4.55 -0.38
C PRO A 272 -24.29 -3.94 0.85
N LEU A 273 -22.99 -3.60 0.79
CA LEU A 273 -22.29 -2.92 1.89
C LEU A 273 -22.56 -1.43 1.97
N LEU A 274 -22.80 -0.74 0.84
CA LEU A 274 -22.80 0.72 0.78
C LEU A 274 -23.83 1.34 1.75
N GLY A 275 -25.08 0.87 1.71
CA GLY A 275 -26.16 1.40 2.55
C GLY A 275 -25.88 1.26 4.05
N PRO A 276 -25.71 0.03 4.57
CA PRO A 276 -25.46 -0.20 5.99
C PRO A 276 -24.18 0.51 6.48
N THR A 277 -23.09 0.43 5.72
CA THR A 277 -21.79 0.92 6.21
C THR A 277 -21.65 2.43 6.11
N LEU A 278 -22.29 3.09 5.12
CA LEU A 278 -22.42 4.55 5.10
C LEU A 278 -23.24 5.04 6.29
N ALA A 279 -24.37 4.40 6.61
CA ALA A 279 -25.19 4.80 7.75
C ALA A 279 -24.40 4.67 9.07
N MET A 280 -23.70 3.55 9.27
CA MET A 280 -22.81 3.36 10.42
C MET A 280 -21.71 4.42 10.50
N GLY A 281 -21.05 4.73 9.37
CA GLY A 281 -20.02 5.75 9.30
C GLY A 281 -20.55 7.15 9.64
N LEU A 282 -21.71 7.53 9.10
CA LEU A 282 -22.35 8.83 9.38
C LEU A 282 -22.74 8.97 10.85
N VAL A 283 -23.30 7.92 11.47
CA VAL A 283 -23.62 7.96 12.91
C VAL A 283 -22.36 8.03 13.75
N THR A 284 -21.29 7.32 13.36
CA THR A 284 -20.00 7.36 14.08
C THR A 284 -19.38 8.76 14.01
N LEU A 285 -19.36 9.36 12.82
CA LEU A 285 -18.87 10.73 12.61
C LEU A 285 -19.76 11.78 13.28
N GLY A 286 -21.08 11.59 13.29
CA GLY A 286 -22.01 12.43 14.01
C GLY A 286 -21.76 12.40 15.52
N GLY A 287 -21.56 11.21 16.09
CA GLY A 287 -21.14 11.05 17.49
C GLY A 287 -19.81 11.74 17.78
N ALA A 288 -18.81 11.55 16.91
CA ALA A 288 -17.52 12.21 17.04
C ALA A 288 -17.66 13.75 17.00
N ALA A 289 -18.48 14.28 16.10
CA ALA A 289 -18.74 15.71 16.00
C ALA A 289 -19.46 16.30 17.23
N LEU A 290 -20.33 15.53 17.88
CA LEU A 290 -20.97 15.93 19.15
C LEU A 290 -19.94 16.01 20.28
N VAL A 291 -19.12 14.96 20.45
CA VAL A 291 -18.06 14.94 21.47
C VAL A 291 -17.05 16.07 21.24
N TRP A 292 -16.69 16.35 19.98
CA TRP A 292 -15.81 17.47 19.64
C TRP A 292 -16.40 18.82 20.03
N ARG A 293 -17.72 19.01 19.90
CA ARG A 293 -18.38 20.27 20.25
C ARG A 293 -18.51 20.51 21.74
N GLU A 294 -18.57 19.44 22.52
CA GLU A 294 -18.72 19.49 23.98
C GLU A 294 -17.39 19.60 24.73
N GLY A 295 -16.27 19.29 24.07
CA GLY A 295 -14.93 19.37 24.65
C GLY A 295 -14.23 20.70 24.43
N ASP A 296 -13.62 21.24 25.48
CA ASP A 296 -12.55 22.21 25.31
C ASP A 296 -11.34 21.51 24.68
N THR A 297 -10.70 22.17 23.72
CA THR A 297 -9.58 21.61 22.94
C THR A 297 -8.45 21.17 23.87
N ALA A 298 -8.32 19.86 24.08
CA ALA A 298 -7.37 19.29 25.02
C ALA A 298 -5.93 19.30 24.48
N GLU A 299 -4.99 19.42 25.43
CA GLU A 299 -3.53 19.51 25.29
C GLU A 299 -2.90 18.41 24.41
N GLU A 300 -1.67 18.67 23.95
CA GLU A 300 -0.83 17.67 23.27
C GLU A 300 -0.50 16.52 24.24
N PHE A 301 -1.23 15.40 24.11
CA PHE A 301 -0.87 14.16 24.79
C PHE A 301 0.19 13.42 23.98
N ASP A 302 1.36 13.23 24.57
CA ASP A 302 2.44 12.45 23.97
C ASP A 302 2.12 10.95 24.11
N ILE A 303 1.62 10.35 23.03
CA ILE A 303 1.44 8.90 22.96
C ILE A 303 2.73 8.31 22.41
N ALA A 304 3.47 7.61 23.27
CA ALA A 304 4.61 6.81 22.83
C ALA A 304 4.15 5.79 21.77
N LEU A 305 4.63 5.98 20.55
CA LEU A 305 4.34 5.09 19.42
C LEU A 305 5.34 3.94 19.42
N ASP A 306 4.87 2.73 19.70
CA ASP A 306 5.62 1.52 19.35
C ASP A 306 5.59 1.30 17.83
N SER A 307 6.61 0.63 17.29
CA SER A 307 6.63 0.22 15.88
C SER A 307 5.38 -0.63 15.56
N PRO A 308 4.53 -0.20 14.61
CA PRO A 308 3.34 -0.93 14.21
C PRO A 308 3.64 -2.06 13.21
N PHE A 309 4.90 -2.25 12.79
CA PHE A 309 5.31 -3.43 12.04
C PHE A 309 5.44 -4.64 12.97
N SER A 310 4.30 -5.19 13.35
CA SER A 310 4.28 -6.42 14.13
C SER A 310 3.91 -7.61 13.25
N PHE A 311 4.93 -8.26 12.68
CA PHE A 311 4.77 -9.57 12.00
C PHE A 311 4.06 -10.58 12.90
N ARG A 312 4.26 -10.46 14.22
CA ARG A 312 3.53 -11.25 15.22
C ARG A 312 2.03 -10.95 15.22
N ALA A 313 1.60 -9.69 15.10
CA ALA A 313 0.16 -9.39 14.99
C ALA A 313 -0.38 -9.79 13.62
N ALA A 314 0.35 -9.55 12.54
CA ALA A 314 -0.04 -10.02 11.20
C ALA A 314 -0.25 -11.55 11.18
N GLY A 315 0.66 -12.31 11.79
CA GLY A 315 0.52 -13.75 11.98
C GLY A 315 -0.68 -14.13 12.85
N LYS A 316 -0.93 -13.43 13.96
CA LYS A 316 -2.12 -13.64 14.80
C LYS A 316 -3.42 -13.39 14.03
N PHE A 317 -3.51 -12.28 13.29
CA PHE A 317 -4.68 -11.96 12.48
C PHE A 317 -4.87 -12.99 11.37
N SER A 318 -3.80 -13.41 10.70
CA SER A 318 -3.85 -14.43 9.65
C SER A 318 -4.29 -15.79 10.20
N GLY A 319 -3.81 -16.18 11.39
CA GLY A 319 -4.29 -17.36 12.10
C GLY A 319 -5.75 -17.26 12.50
N ALA A 320 -6.19 -16.08 12.96
CA ALA A 320 -7.60 -15.81 13.24
C ALA A 320 -8.45 -15.91 11.98
N TYR A 321 -7.98 -15.39 10.84
CA TYR A 321 -8.63 -15.57 9.54
C TYR A 321 -8.81 -17.04 9.19
N VAL A 322 -7.75 -17.86 9.24
CA VAL A 322 -7.86 -19.30 8.96
C VAL A 322 -8.87 -19.98 9.89
N GLY A 323 -8.82 -19.67 11.18
CA GLY A 323 -9.76 -20.23 12.16
C GLY A 323 -11.21 -19.82 11.89
N ILE A 324 -11.45 -18.54 11.65
CA ILE A 324 -12.79 -18.01 11.36
C ILE A 324 -13.32 -18.55 10.03
N LEU A 325 -12.47 -18.69 9.01
CA LEU A 325 -12.82 -19.27 7.73
C LEU A 325 -13.26 -20.72 7.87
N LEU A 326 -12.45 -21.57 8.52
CA LEU A 326 -12.79 -22.97 8.75
C LEU A 326 -14.09 -23.12 9.56
N LEU A 327 -14.26 -22.29 10.59
CA LEU A 327 -15.50 -22.27 11.37
C LEU A 327 -16.69 -21.81 10.52
N SER A 328 -16.49 -20.84 9.62
CA SER A 328 -17.55 -20.31 8.74
C SER A 328 -17.98 -21.34 7.71
N VAL A 329 -17.04 -22.00 7.03
CA VAL A 329 -17.35 -23.10 6.10
C VAL A 329 -18.05 -24.24 6.84
N PHE A 330 -17.56 -24.63 8.01
CA PHE A 330 -18.26 -25.62 8.83
C PHE A 330 -19.67 -25.16 9.25
N GLY A 331 -19.80 -23.91 9.70
CA GLY A 331 -21.06 -23.31 10.11
C GLY A 331 -22.08 -23.26 8.97
N GLU A 332 -21.63 -22.93 7.76
CA GLU A 332 -22.43 -22.95 6.54
C GLU A 332 -22.98 -24.35 6.25
N THR A 333 -22.15 -25.40 6.35
CA THR A 333 -22.62 -26.78 6.11
C THR A 333 -23.66 -27.26 7.13
N VAL A 334 -23.61 -26.78 8.38
CA VAL A 334 -24.50 -27.23 9.47
C VAL A 334 -25.76 -26.38 9.57
N ALA A 335 -25.65 -25.07 9.36
CA ALA A 335 -26.70 -24.10 9.66
C ALA A 335 -26.94 -23.06 8.53
N GLY A 336 -26.33 -23.24 7.36
CA GLY A 336 -26.45 -22.32 6.23
C GLY A 336 -25.96 -20.91 6.59
N GLU A 337 -26.65 -19.89 6.09
CA GLU A 337 -26.33 -18.48 6.36
C GLU A 337 -26.33 -18.13 7.85
N ALA A 338 -27.19 -18.76 8.66
CA ALA A 338 -27.19 -18.53 10.10
C ALA A 338 -25.86 -18.97 10.76
N GLY A 339 -25.25 -20.03 10.23
CA GLY A 339 -23.92 -20.47 10.65
C GLY A 339 -22.84 -19.45 10.29
N LEU A 340 -22.88 -18.91 9.07
CA LEU A 340 -21.98 -17.85 8.61
C LEU A 340 -22.09 -16.58 9.47
N TYR A 341 -23.30 -16.20 9.86
CA TYR A 341 -23.53 -15.04 10.72
C TYR A 341 -23.07 -15.27 12.16
N ALA A 342 -23.30 -16.47 12.71
CA ALA A 342 -22.81 -16.82 14.04
C ALA A 342 -21.28 -16.79 14.10
N THR A 343 -20.60 -17.31 13.08
CA THR A 343 -19.13 -17.31 13.01
C THR A 343 -18.58 -15.93 12.70
N ALA A 344 -19.26 -15.12 11.89
CA ALA A 344 -18.90 -13.72 11.66
C ALA A 344 -18.98 -12.89 12.94
N TYR A 345 -20.03 -13.07 13.75
CA TYR A 345 -20.15 -12.37 15.03
C TYR A 345 -19.07 -12.86 16.02
N ALA A 346 -18.95 -14.18 16.22
CA ALA A 346 -17.95 -14.74 17.13
C ALA A 346 -16.51 -14.39 16.72
N GLY A 347 -16.20 -14.48 15.42
CA GLY A 347 -14.92 -14.09 14.84
C GLY A 347 -14.65 -12.60 14.92
N GLY A 348 -15.70 -11.77 14.76
CA GLY A 348 -15.60 -10.32 14.81
C GLY A 348 -15.25 -9.77 16.20
N LEU A 349 -15.57 -10.51 17.27
CA LEU A 349 -15.11 -10.22 18.62
C LEU A 349 -13.57 -10.25 18.73
N VAL A 350 -12.93 -11.08 17.91
CA VAL A 350 -11.47 -11.23 17.82
C VAL A 350 -10.88 -10.29 16.77
N SER A 351 -11.40 -10.35 15.53
CA SER A 351 -10.91 -9.54 14.42
C SER A 351 -11.97 -9.35 13.33
N SER A 352 -12.52 -8.14 13.25
CA SER A 352 -13.45 -7.77 12.19
C SER A 352 -12.79 -7.71 10.79
N ALA A 353 -11.47 -7.50 10.71
CA ALA A 353 -10.75 -7.59 9.43
C ALA A 353 -10.67 -9.04 8.93
N ALA A 354 -10.43 -9.99 9.83
CA ALA A 354 -10.41 -11.40 9.48
C ALA A 354 -11.79 -11.88 9.02
N VAL A 355 -12.86 -11.38 9.63
CA VAL A 355 -14.23 -11.61 9.17
C VAL A 355 -14.48 -11.00 7.79
N ALA A 356 -13.98 -9.78 7.53
CA ALA A 356 -14.14 -9.15 6.22
C ALA A 356 -13.48 -9.98 5.10
N VAL A 357 -12.28 -10.50 5.33
CA VAL A 357 -11.64 -11.42 4.38
C VAL A 357 -12.40 -12.73 4.29
N THR A 358 -12.80 -13.33 5.42
CA THR A 358 -13.59 -14.57 5.42
C THR A 358 -14.86 -14.43 4.58
N ALA A 359 -15.58 -13.31 4.72
CA ALA A 359 -16.77 -13.02 3.93
C ALA A 359 -16.45 -12.98 2.42
N THR A 360 -15.33 -12.36 2.03
CA THR A 360 -14.90 -12.36 0.62
C THR A 360 -14.50 -13.74 0.12
N THR A 361 -13.85 -14.55 0.95
CA THR A 361 -13.43 -15.90 0.58
C THR A 361 -14.65 -16.78 0.34
N VAL A 362 -15.60 -16.80 1.29
CA VAL A 362 -16.83 -17.59 1.18
C VAL A 362 -17.71 -17.11 0.00
N PHE A 363 -17.67 -15.81 -0.33
CA PHE A 363 -18.30 -15.29 -1.55
C PHE A 363 -17.61 -15.77 -2.83
N ASN A 364 -16.27 -15.66 -2.89
CA ASN A 364 -15.48 -16.03 -4.08
C ASN A 364 -15.50 -17.54 -4.36
N THR A 365 -15.62 -18.38 -3.33
CA THR A 365 -15.78 -19.83 -3.49
C THR A 365 -17.21 -20.25 -3.82
N GLY A 366 -18.18 -19.32 -3.79
CA GLY A 366 -19.59 -19.59 -4.07
C GLY A 366 -20.35 -20.23 -2.91
N ALA A 367 -19.76 -20.31 -1.72
CA ALA A 367 -20.40 -20.81 -0.50
C ALA A 367 -21.43 -19.82 0.09
N ALA A 368 -21.34 -18.52 -0.22
CA ALA A 368 -22.39 -17.55 0.10
C ALA A 368 -22.65 -16.57 -1.03
N GLY A 369 -23.90 -16.08 -1.09
CA GLY A 369 -24.27 -14.95 -1.94
C GLY A 369 -23.67 -13.63 -1.45
N ALA A 370 -23.77 -12.60 -2.30
CA ALA A 370 -23.23 -11.27 -2.00
C ALA A 370 -23.85 -10.66 -0.73
N ASP A 371 -25.15 -10.85 -0.51
CA ASP A 371 -25.87 -10.31 0.65
C ASP A 371 -25.48 -11.01 1.96
N ALA A 372 -25.31 -12.33 1.91
CA ALA A 372 -24.82 -13.13 3.03
C ALA A 372 -23.40 -12.70 3.43
N ALA A 373 -22.49 -12.60 2.46
CA ALA A 373 -21.13 -12.14 2.71
C ALA A 373 -21.08 -10.69 3.21
N ALA A 374 -21.84 -9.77 2.61
CA ALA A 374 -21.94 -8.40 3.11
C ALA A 374 -22.46 -8.36 4.56
N GLY A 375 -23.43 -9.22 4.87
CA GLY A 375 -23.96 -9.34 6.22
C GLY A 375 -22.95 -9.85 7.23
N MET A 376 -22.07 -10.77 6.84
CA MET A 376 -20.93 -11.19 7.67
C MET A 376 -20.00 -10.02 7.99
N VAL A 377 -19.69 -9.15 7.02
CA VAL A 377 -18.84 -7.97 7.26
C VAL A 377 -19.50 -7.03 8.28
N VAL A 378 -20.80 -6.74 8.10
CA VAL A 378 -21.57 -5.87 9.02
C VAL A 378 -21.60 -6.48 10.42
N LEU A 379 -21.92 -7.77 10.57
CA LEU A 379 -21.90 -8.44 11.87
C LEU A 379 -20.51 -8.48 12.50
N GLY A 380 -19.47 -8.66 11.70
CA GLY A 380 -18.09 -8.59 12.16
C GLY A 380 -17.73 -7.20 12.72
N ILE A 381 -18.22 -6.13 12.09
CA ILE A 381 -18.09 -4.76 12.60
C ILE A 381 -18.86 -4.61 13.91
N VAL A 382 -20.12 -5.04 13.97
CA VAL A 382 -20.98 -4.97 15.17
C VAL A 382 -20.32 -5.70 16.34
N ALA A 383 -19.82 -6.92 16.13
CA ALA A 383 -19.11 -7.68 17.16
C ALA A 383 -17.85 -6.94 17.66
N SER A 384 -17.08 -6.34 16.75
CA SER A 384 -15.91 -5.55 17.16
C SER A 384 -16.27 -4.30 17.95
N LEU A 385 -17.44 -3.69 17.69
CA LEU A 385 -17.98 -2.62 18.54
C LEU A 385 -18.32 -3.15 19.92
N SER A 386 -18.94 -4.32 20.03
CA SER A 386 -19.23 -4.96 21.32
C SER A 386 -17.97 -5.19 22.16
N SER A 387 -16.87 -5.67 21.54
CA SER A 387 -15.58 -5.82 22.22
C SER A 387 -15.02 -4.48 22.71
N LYS A 388 -15.15 -3.40 21.91
CA LYS A 388 -14.69 -2.05 22.32
C LYS A 388 -15.55 -1.46 23.44
N ILE A 389 -16.86 -1.59 23.35
CA ILE A 389 -17.80 -1.14 24.38
C ILE A 389 -17.49 -1.83 25.70
N ALA A 390 -17.34 -3.17 25.69
CA ALA A 390 -16.98 -3.92 26.88
C ALA A 390 -15.62 -3.50 27.46
N LEU A 391 -14.63 -3.24 26.61
CA LEU A 391 -13.30 -2.78 27.03
C LEU A 391 -13.35 -1.39 27.67
N VAL A 392 -14.04 -0.43 27.03
CA VAL A 392 -14.19 0.93 27.54
C VAL A 392 -14.91 0.90 28.88
N GLU A 393 -16.04 0.19 28.97
CA GLU A 393 -16.82 0.06 30.19
C GLU A 393 -16.05 -0.59 31.35
N TRP A 394 -15.10 -1.48 31.04
CA TRP A 394 -14.27 -2.15 32.04
C TRP A 394 -13.10 -1.29 32.53
N VAL A 395 -12.54 -0.44 31.66
CA VAL A 395 -11.37 0.39 31.97
C VAL A 395 -11.80 1.75 32.52
N ASN A 396 -12.74 2.43 31.86
CA ASN A 396 -13.16 3.78 32.20
C ASN A 396 -14.65 3.99 31.87
N ASP A 397 -15.49 3.99 32.91
CA ASP A 397 -16.94 4.14 32.81
C ASP A 397 -17.39 5.58 32.49
N ASP A 398 -16.54 6.60 32.71
CA ASP A 398 -16.81 7.98 32.32
C ASP A 398 -16.93 8.15 30.79
N MET A 399 -16.31 7.26 30.01
CA MET A 399 -16.43 7.22 28.55
C MET A 399 -17.75 6.61 28.05
N ARG A 400 -18.64 6.14 28.95
CA ARG A 400 -19.89 5.47 28.57
C ARG A 400 -20.77 6.33 27.67
N TYR A 401 -20.96 7.59 28.03
CA TYR A 401 -21.87 8.48 27.28
C TYR A 401 -21.22 9.08 26.03
N SER A 402 -19.93 9.40 26.10
CA SER A 402 -19.19 10.03 25.01
C SER A 402 -18.70 9.04 23.95
N ALA A 403 -18.46 7.77 24.28
CA ALA A 403 -17.95 6.77 23.33
C ALA A 403 -18.82 5.51 23.23
N ALA A 404 -19.18 4.88 24.35
CA ALA A 404 -19.87 3.59 24.32
C ALA A 404 -21.29 3.70 23.73
N LEU A 405 -22.07 4.70 24.14
CA LEU A 405 -23.43 4.89 23.66
C LEU A 405 -23.50 5.21 22.16
N PRO A 406 -22.67 6.12 21.60
CA PRO A 406 -22.56 6.26 20.15
C PRO A 406 -22.20 4.95 19.44
N MET A 407 -21.26 4.16 19.96
CA MET A 407 -20.91 2.86 19.36
C MET A 407 -22.07 1.85 19.41
N VAL A 408 -22.91 1.87 20.46
CA VAL A 408 -24.15 1.07 20.52
C VAL A 408 -25.11 1.49 19.42
N LEU A 409 -25.32 2.80 19.22
CA LEU A 409 -26.17 3.32 18.15
C LEU A 409 -25.66 2.89 16.77
N VAL A 410 -24.35 2.97 16.54
CA VAL A 410 -23.71 2.49 15.30
C VAL A 410 -23.97 0.99 15.10
N GLY A 411 -23.84 0.18 16.17
CA GLY A 411 -24.14 -1.25 16.12
C GLY A 411 -25.61 -1.54 15.75
N LEU A 412 -26.56 -0.81 16.36
CA LEU A 412 -27.98 -0.93 16.05
C LEU A 412 -28.29 -0.53 14.61
N VAL A 413 -27.69 0.55 14.11
CA VAL A 413 -27.82 0.97 12.71
C VAL A 413 -27.27 -0.10 11.77
N GLY A 414 -26.13 -0.71 12.11
CA GLY A 414 -25.59 -1.85 11.37
C GLY A 414 -26.56 -3.03 11.31
N LEU A 415 -27.16 -3.41 12.45
CA LEU A 415 -28.14 -4.49 12.52
C LEU A 415 -29.41 -4.18 11.72
N VAL A 416 -29.93 -2.95 11.79
CA VAL A 416 -31.09 -2.53 10.99
C VAL A 416 -30.74 -2.55 9.50
N GLY A 417 -29.55 -2.06 9.13
CA GLY A 417 -29.07 -2.10 7.75
C GLY A 417 -28.92 -3.54 7.23
N LEU A 418 -28.40 -4.44 8.06
CA LEU A 418 -28.32 -5.87 7.74
C LEU A 418 -29.69 -6.46 7.47
N VAL A 419 -30.66 -6.23 8.35
CA VAL A 419 -32.04 -6.73 8.16
C VAL A 419 -32.65 -6.15 6.89
N ALA A 420 -32.40 -4.87 6.58
CA ALA A 420 -32.89 -4.25 5.37
C ALA A 420 -32.30 -4.89 4.09
N VAL A 421 -31.01 -5.23 4.10
CA VAL A 421 -30.36 -5.94 2.97
C VAL A 421 -30.92 -7.35 2.81
N LEU A 422 -31.19 -8.06 3.90
CA LEU A 422 -31.74 -9.43 3.84
C LEU A 422 -33.21 -9.51 3.42
N LEU A 423 -33.94 -8.39 3.47
CA LEU A 423 -35.35 -8.31 3.08
C LEU A 423 -35.56 -7.70 1.68
N ALA A 424 -34.51 -7.16 1.06
CA ALA A 424 -34.53 -6.57 -0.29
C ALA A 424 -34.34 -7.63 -1.36
#